data_AF-A0A662K8P7-F1
#
_entry.id   AF-A0A662K8P7-F1
#
_cell.length_a   1.000
_cell.length_b   1.000
_cell.length_c   1.000
_cell.angle_alpha   90.00
_cell.angle_beta   90.00
_cell.angle_gamma   90.00
#
_symmetry.space_group_name_H-M   'P 1'
#
loop_
_entity.id
_entity.type
_entity.pdbx_description
1 polymer ?
#
loop_
_entity_poly.entity_id
_entity_poly.type
_entity_poly.pdbx_seq_one_letter_code
_entity_poly.pdbx_strand_id
1 'polypeptide(L)'
;MEIPERDGIVMYFAILQNLSQRPDLTDLERQALDFASSLLYQSVYGEEISEVAEGGESVREEGREGDMDKVRSVHELAQVRRANAKQ
;
A
#
# COMPACT_ATOMS: atom_id res chain seq x y z
N MET A 1 -29.95 -1.18 9.12
CA MET A 1 -29.17 -1.24 10.39
C MET A 1 -27.74 -1.04 9.95
N GLU A 2 -27.17 0.15 10.17
CA GLU A 2 -25.77 0.39 9.84
C GLU A 2 -24.92 -0.34 10.89
N ILE A 3 -24.02 -1.20 10.43
CA ILE A 3 -23.04 -1.84 11.30
C ILE A 3 -22.03 -0.74 11.66
N PRO A 4 -21.76 -0.50 12.95
CA PRO A 4 -20.70 0.43 13.35
C PRO A 4 -19.41 0.08 12.60
N GLU A 5 -18.71 1.07 12.04
CA GLU A 5 -17.53 0.83 11.17
C GLU A 5 -16.52 -0.11 11.84
N ARG A 6 -16.34 0.02 13.15
CA ARG A 6 -15.50 -0.85 13.98
C ARG A 6 -15.93 -2.33 13.95
N ASP A 7 -17.23 -2.60 14.03
CA ASP A 7 -17.77 -3.97 14.01
C ASP A 7 -17.66 -4.59 12.62
N GLY A 8 -17.82 -3.76 11.56
CA GLY A 8 -17.55 -4.16 10.19
C GLY A 8 -16.08 -4.53 9.99
N ILE A 9 -15.16 -3.76 10.56
CA ILE A 9 -13.72 -4.03 10.44
C ILE A 9 -13.31 -5.30 11.19
N VAL A 10 -13.82 -5.54 12.39
CA VAL A 10 -13.58 -6.80 13.11
C VAL A 10 -14.07 -8.00 12.29
N MET A 11 -15.21 -7.88 11.62
CA MET A 11 -15.73 -8.91 10.72
C MET A 11 -14.81 -9.15 9.52
N TYR A 12 -14.31 -8.09 8.88
CA TYR A 12 -13.35 -8.22 7.77
C TYR A 12 -12.04 -8.86 8.20
N PHE A 13 -11.53 -8.53 9.39
CA PHE A 13 -10.37 -9.20 9.98
C PHE A 13 -10.60 -10.71 10.15
N ALA A 14 -11.75 -11.09 10.70
CA ALA A 14 -12.10 -12.49 10.87
C ALA A 14 -12.18 -13.23 9.53
N ILE A 15 -12.71 -12.60 8.48
CA ILE A 15 -12.78 -13.19 7.13
C ILE A 15 -11.37 -13.38 6.57
N LEU A 16 -10.53 -12.35 6.59
CA LEU A 16 -9.15 -12.43 6.08
C LEU A 16 -8.33 -13.50 6.80
N GLN A 17 -8.49 -13.59 8.12
CA GLN A 17 -7.81 -14.61 8.91
C GLN A 17 -8.31 -16.02 8.60
N ASN A 18 -9.62 -16.22 8.39
CA ASN A 18 -10.14 -17.51 7.93
C ASN A 18 -9.61 -17.89 6.55
N LEU A 19 -9.52 -16.93 5.63
CA LEU A 19 -8.94 -17.17 4.31
C LEU A 19 -7.47 -17.56 4.41
N SER A 20 -6.67 -16.90 5.24
CA SER A 20 -5.23 -17.18 5.36
C SER A 20 -4.89 -18.55 5.97
N GLN A 21 -5.82 -19.15 6.73
CA GLN A 21 -5.68 -20.51 7.26
C GLN A 21 -5.92 -21.61 6.21
N ARG A 22 -6.38 -21.26 5.01
CA ARG A 22 -6.60 -22.23 3.95
C ARG A 22 -5.26 -22.87 3.52
N PRO A 23 -5.18 -24.21 3.45
CA PRO A 23 -3.96 -24.90 3.06
C PRO A 23 -3.68 -24.78 1.55
N ASP A 24 -4.68 -24.46 0.74
CA ASP A 24 -4.62 -24.41 -0.72
C ASP A 24 -4.22 -23.03 -1.30
N LEU A 25 -3.75 -22.11 -0.47
CA LEU A 25 -3.27 -20.80 -0.92
C LEU A 25 -1.86 -20.85 -1.52
N THR A 26 -1.70 -20.20 -2.65
CA THR A 26 -0.39 -19.83 -3.21
C THR A 26 0.31 -18.78 -2.35
N ASP A 27 1.63 -18.67 -2.49
CA ASP A 27 2.43 -17.67 -1.77
C ASP A 27 1.96 -16.24 -2.06
N LEU A 28 1.58 -15.95 -3.32
CA LEU A 28 1.07 -14.65 -3.72
C LEU A 28 -0.27 -14.32 -3.03
N GLU A 29 -1.18 -15.28 -2.93
CA GLU A 29 -2.47 -15.09 -2.27
C GLU A 29 -2.28 -14.89 -0.75
N ARG A 30 -1.36 -15.62 -0.12
CA ARG A 30 -0.99 -15.38 1.29
C ARG A 30 -0.49 -13.96 1.49
N GLN A 31 0.43 -13.51 0.64
CA GLN A 31 0.97 -12.16 0.71
C GLN A 31 -0.10 -11.09 0.48
N ALA A 32 -1.04 -11.33 -0.44
CA ALA A 32 -2.16 -10.42 -0.67
C ALA A 32 -3.11 -10.32 0.54
N LEU A 33 -3.37 -11.44 1.23
CA LEU A 33 -4.17 -11.48 2.45
C LEU A 33 -3.47 -10.77 3.62
N ASP A 34 -2.16 -10.95 3.77
CA ASP A 34 -1.36 -10.24 4.78
C ASP A 34 -1.33 -8.73 4.52
N PHE A 35 -1.20 -8.32 3.25
CA PHE A 35 -1.27 -6.92 2.84
C PHE A 35 -2.65 -6.31 3.12
N ALA A 36 -3.74 -7.00 2.75
CA ALA A 36 -5.10 -6.55 3.02
C ALA A 36 -5.37 -6.40 4.53
N SER A 37 -4.87 -7.34 5.34
CA SER A 37 -4.99 -7.29 6.81
C SER A 37 -4.24 -6.09 7.38
N SER A 38 -3.07 -5.75 6.81
CA SER A 38 -2.28 -4.57 7.21
C SER A 38 -3.01 -3.25 6.88
N LEU A 39 -3.61 -3.13 5.70
CA LEU A 39 -4.41 -1.96 5.33
C LEU A 39 -5.61 -1.76 6.26
N LEU A 40 -6.28 -2.87 6.60
CA LEU A 40 -7.42 -2.86 7.50
C LEU A 40 -7.01 -2.52 8.95
N TYR A 41 -5.80 -2.90 9.37
CA TYR A 41 -5.25 -2.50 10.65
C TYR A 41 -4.95 -1.00 10.68
N GLN A 42 -4.34 -0.50 9.59
CA GLN A 42 -4.01 0.92 9.43
C GLN A 42 -5.27 1.80 9.39
N SER A 43 -6.37 1.36 8.78
CA SER A 43 -7.61 2.16 8.78
C SER A 43 -8.26 2.32 10.16
N VAL A 44 -7.96 1.44 11.11
CA VAL A 44 -8.50 1.48 12.49
C VAL A 44 -7.53 2.12 13.48
N TYR A 45 -6.26 1.73 13.39
CA TYR A 45 -5.23 2.00 14.39
C TYR A 45 -4.12 2.90 13.86
N GLY A 46 -4.09 3.16 12.56
CA GLY A 46 -3.23 4.18 11.99
C GLY A 46 -3.84 5.55 12.27
N GLU A 47 -3.22 6.29 13.18
CA GLU A 47 -2.97 7.70 12.89
C GLU A 47 -2.48 7.79 11.44
N GLU A 48 -2.97 8.78 10.68
CA GLU A 48 -2.48 9.09 9.34
C GLU A 48 -1.00 8.77 9.30
N ILE A 49 -0.57 7.95 8.35
CA ILE A 49 0.85 7.83 8.07
C ILE A 49 1.20 9.24 7.62
N SER A 50 1.63 10.08 8.58
CA SER A 50 2.28 11.34 8.33
C SER A 50 3.26 10.97 7.26
N GLU A 51 3.08 11.56 6.08
CA GLU A 51 4.12 11.61 5.06
C GLU A 51 5.41 11.74 5.84
N VAL A 52 6.24 10.71 5.74
CA VAL A 52 7.52 10.70 6.45
C VAL A 52 8.12 12.05 6.09
N ALA A 53 8.24 12.91 7.09
CA ALA A 53 9.17 14.00 7.07
C ALA A 53 10.52 13.30 6.91
N GLU A 54 10.91 13.04 5.66
CA GLU A 54 12.29 12.89 5.27
C GLU A 54 12.91 14.24 5.64
N GLY A 55 13.30 14.35 6.91
CA GLY A 55 14.38 15.21 7.36
C GLY A 55 15.68 14.69 6.75
N GLY A 56 15.75 14.74 5.43
CA GLY A 56 16.95 14.98 4.66
C GLY A 56 16.63 16.22 3.85
N GLU A 57 17.49 17.23 3.86
CA GLU A 57 17.35 18.43 3.05
C GLU A 57 17.26 18.05 1.56
N SER A 58 16.08 17.70 1.06
CA SER A 58 15.80 17.70 -0.37
C SER A 58 14.94 18.91 -0.63
N VAL A 59 15.63 20.00 -0.95
CA VAL A 59 15.12 21.10 -1.76
C VAL A 59 13.99 20.60 -2.64
N ARG A 60 12.79 21.13 -2.41
CA ARG A 60 11.65 21.06 -3.32
C ARG A 60 12.11 21.68 -4.64
N GLU A 61 12.77 20.90 -5.48
CA GLU A 61 12.86 21.20 -6.89
C GLU A 61 11.55 20.76 -7.52
N GLU A 62 10.75 21.75 -7.90
CA GLU A 62 9.75 21.64 -8.96
C GLU A 62 10.44 21.13 -10.23
N GLY A 63 10.63 19.80 -10.31
CA GLY A 63 11.45 19.14 -11.31
C GLY A 63 10.67 18.09 -12.07
N ARG A 64 9.90 18.53 -13.07
CA ARG A 64 9.33 17.74 -14.20
C ARG A 64 8.35 16.62 -13.82
N GLU A 65 7.14 17.04 -13.51
CA GLU A 65 5.90 16.27 -13.65
C GLU A 65 5.51 16.09 -15.15
N GLY A 66 6.43 15.56 -15.96
CA GLY A 66 6.29 15.56 -17.42
C GLY A 66 6.15 14.20 -18.09
N ASP A 67 6.56 13.12 -17.45
CA ASP A 67 6.67 11.81 -18.14
C ASP A 67 6.20 10.60 -17.31
N MET A 68 5.59 10.83 -16.14
CA MET A 68 4.94 9.76 -15.36
C MET A 68 3.56 9.37 -15.93
N ASP A 69 2.92 10.27 -16.68
CA ASP A 69 1.58 10.07 -17.27
C ASP A 69 1.53 9.04 -18.43
N LYS A 70 2.69 8.65 -18.98
CA LYS A 70 2.76 7.72 -20.12
C LYS A 70 3.08 6.27 -19.72
N VAL A 71 3.35 6.04 -18.44
CA VAL A 71 3.77 4.73 -17.94
C VAL A 71 2.57 3.82 -17.76
N ARG A 72 2.46 2.77 -18.57
CA ARG A 72 1.30 1.84 -18.55
C ARG A 72 1.57 0.58 -17.74
N SER A 73 2.78 0.44 -17.20
CA SER A 73 3.20 -0.74 -16.44
C SER A 73 4.14 -0.41 -15.30
N VAL A 74 4.03 -1.16 -14.21
CA VAL A 74 4.90 -1.08 -13.02
C VAL A 74 6.37 -1.31 -13.40
N HIS A 75 6.63 -2.12 -14.44
CA HIS A 75 8.00 -2.36 -14.92
C HIS A 75 8.63 -1.11 -15.55
N GLU A 76 7.85 -0.37 -16.35
CA GLU A 76 8.29 0.90 -16.95
C GLU A 76 8.52 1.96 -15.85
N LEU A 77 7.66 1.99 -14.82
CA LEU A 77 7.82 2.90 -13.69
C LEU A 77 9.14 2.67 -12.93
N ALA A 78 9.51 1.41 -12.73
CA ALA A 78 10.76 1.05 -12.07
C ALA A 78 11.99 1.49 -12.88
N GLN A 79 11.93 1.42 -14.21
CA GLN A 79 13.01 1.87 -15.08
C GLN A 79 13.17 3.40 -15.06
N VAL A 80 12.07 4.15 -15.12
CA VAL A 80 12.08 5.62 -15.05
C VAL A 80 12.67 6.10 -13.72
N ARG A 81 12.24 5.50 -12.60
CA ARG A 81 12.81 5.82 -11.28
C ARG A 81 14.30 5.51 -11.19
N ARG A 82 14.74 4.40 -11.80
CA ARG A 82 16.16 4.02 -11.82
C ARG A 82 17.02 4.95 -12.69
N ALA A 83 16.44 5.51 -13.75
CA ALA A 83 17.11 6.50 -14.59
C ALA A 83 17.24 7.85 -13.87
N ASN A 84 16.20 8.28 -13.15
CA ASN A 84 16.20 9.53 -12.39
C ASN A 84 17.11 9.48 -11.16
N ALA A 85 17.31 8.31 -10.54
CA ALA A 85 18.18 8.16 -9.37
C ALA A 85 19.70 8.17 -9.68
N LYS A 86 20.12 8.34 -10.95
CA LYS A 86 21.53 8.35 -11.37
C LYS A 86 22.06 9.73 -11.75
N GLN A 87 21.29 10.79 -11.53
CA GLN A 87 21.73 12.17 -11.75
C GLN A 87 22.21 12.81 -10.46
#